data_AF-A0A7X8MZ60-F1
#
_entry.id   AF-A0A7X8MZ60-F1
#
_cell.length_a   1.000
_cell.length_b   1.000
_cell.length_c   1.000
_cell.angle_alpha   90.00
_cell.angle_beta   90.00
_cell.angle_gamma   90.00
#
_symmetry.space_group_name_H-M   'P 1'
#
loop_
_entity.id
_entity.type
_entity.pdbx_description
1 polymer ?
#
loop_
_entity_poly.entity_id
_entity_poly.type
_entity_poly.pdbx_seq_one_letter_code
_entity_poly.pdbx_strand_id
1 'polypeptide(L)'
;MAEDQTNLNDAIQVKHENLKILQASIDRFGSYLMLEVALADGRIKIRWGLDAEDYVEIRNIIKENYFDSLEGEYHYELLPYVGVSLDQPNGKQKFLANLRCVQGKKAARIEFECSDRFAGNMEWFKKDVRCLQDLEHLKWEKFKA
;
A
#
# COMPACT_ATOMS: atom_id res chain seq x y z
N MET A 1 -14.27 -10.42 -47.32
CA MET A 1 -13.85 -9.00 -47.39
C MET A 1 -15.01 -8.23 -46.79
N ALA A 2 -14.93 -7.45 -45.74
CA ALA A 2 -13.93 -6.87 -44.85
C ALA A 2 -14.76 -6.50 -43.58
N GLU A 3 -14.31 -6.28 -42.36
CA GLU A 3 -13.01 -6.18 -41.72
C GLU A 3 -13.33 -6.32 -40.22
N ASP A 4 -12.52 -7.11 -39.54
CA ASP A 4 -12.53 -7.29 -38.09
C ASP A 4 -11.94 -6.02 -37.46
N GLN A 5 -12.73 -5.27 -36.70
CA GLN A 5 -12.24 -4.18 -35.84
C GLN A 5 -12.58 -4.51 -34.40
N THR A 6 -11.84 -5.47 -33.86
CA THR A 6 -11.72 -5.66 -32.43
C THR A 6 -11.02 -4.43 -31.86
N ASN A 7 -11.78 -3.60 -31.13
CA ASN A 7 -11.24 -2.46 -30.39
C ASN A 7 -10.16 -2.94 -29.41
N LEU A 8 -8.89 -2.71 -29.75
CA LEU A 8 -7.76 -2.74 -28.82
C LEU A 8 -7.91 -1.57 -27.83
N ASN A 9 -8.74 -1.77 -26.82
CA ASN A 9 -8.74 -0.96 -25.60
C ASN A 9 -8.89 -1.88 -24.39
N ASP A 10 -8.19 -3.02 -24.41
CA ASP A 10 -7.78 -3.69 -23.19
C ASP A 10 -6.78 -2.77 -22.50
N ALA A 11 -7.32 -1.82 -21.73
CA ALA A 11 -6.61 -1.22 -20.63
C ALA A 11 -6.07 -2.41 -19.81
N ILE A 12 -4.77 -2.66 -19.92
CA ILE A 12 -4.06 -3.55 -19.02
C ILE A 12 -4.31 -2.97 -17.64
N GLN A 13 -5.36 -3.46 -16.97
CA GLN A 13 -5.51 -3.33 -15.54
C GLN A 13 -4.31 -4.08 -15.00
N VAL A 14 -3.23 -3.33 -14.76
CA VAL A 14 -2.12 -3.80 -13.96
C VAL A 14 -2.76 -4.22 -12.64
N LYS A 15 -2.95 -5.53 -12.45
CA LYS A 15 -3.28 -6.09 -11.15
C LYS A 15 -2.04 -5.85 -10.31
N HIS A 16 -1.98 -4.68 -9.68
CA HIS A 16 -1.02 -4.40 -8.63
C HIS A 16 -1.28 -5.44 -7.54
N GLU A 17 -0.48 -6.49 -7.52
CA GLU A 17 -0.51 -7.47 -6.45
C GLU A 17 -0.08 -6.77 -5.15
N ASN A 18 -0.58 -7.32 -4.04
CA ASN A 18 -0.69 -6.60 -2.78
C ASN A 18 0.67 -6.10 -2.26
N LEU A 19 0.69 -4.90 -1.66
CA LEU A 19 1.84 -4.37 -0.93
C LEU A 19 1.90 -5.01 0.46
N LYS A 20 2.50 -6.20 0.59
CA LYS A 20 2.54 -6.92 1.87
C LYS A 20 3.43 -6.19 2.87
N ILE A 21 2.89 -5.86 4.03
CA ILE A 21 3.65 -5.23 5.12
C ILE A 21 4.42 -6.32 5.85
N LEU A 22 5.75 -6.26 5.76
CA LEU A 22 6.66 -7.15 6.49
C LEU A 22 7.01 -6.58 7.86
N GLN A 23 7.09 -5.25 7.97
CA GLN A 23 7.50 -4.56 9.19
C GLN A 23 7.02 -3.11 9.16
N ALA A 24 6.66 -2.58 10.34
CA ALA A 24 6.55 -1.15 10.60
C ALA A 24 7.53 -0.79 11.72
N SER A 25 8.47 0.13 11.48
CA SER A 25 9.51 0.46 12.45
C SER A 25 10.05 1.89 12.27
N ILE A 26 10.98 2.26 13.14
CA ILE A 26 11.71 3.53 13.10
C ILE A 26 13.20 3.19 13.14
N ASP A 27 13.98 3.81 12.26
CA ASP A 27 15.43 3.77 12.30
C ASP A 27 16.03 5.18 12.14
N ARG A 28 17.35 5.26 11.91
CA ARG A 28 18.07 6.53 11.74
C ARG A 28 17.57 7.38 10.56
N PHE A 29 16.83 6.79 9.62
CA PHE A 29 16.25 7.47 8.46
C PHE A 29 14.76 7.81 8.67
N GLY A 30 14.23 7.61 9.88
CA GLY A 30 12.84 7.90 10.24
C GLY A 30 11.93 6.68 10.28
N SER A 31 10.64 6.93 10.41
CA SER A 31 9.56 5.92 10.37
C SER A 31 9.38 5.34 8.97
N TYR A 32 9.13 4.03 8.89
CA TYR A 32 8.95 3.34 7.62
C TYR A 32 8.09 2.08 7.73
N LEU A 33 7.59 1.63 6.57
CA LEU A 33 7.18 0.25 6.33
C LEU A 33 8.24 -0.46 5.49
N MET A 34 8.55 -1.70 5.85
CA MET A 34 9.16 -2.64 4.93
C MET A 34 8.02 -3.34 4.18
N LEU A 35 7.96 -3.12 2.87
CA LEU A 35 6.93 -3.71 2.01
C LEU A 35 7.57 -4.76 1.11
N GLU A 36 6.93 -5.92 0.99
CA GLU A 36 7.12 -6.80 -0.16
C GLU A 36 6.12 -6.41 -1.24
N VAL A 37 6.63 -6.00 -2.39
CA VAL A 37 5.84 -5.63 -3.57
C VAL A 37 5.96 -6.74 -4.60
N ALA A 38 4.82 -7.19 -5.11
CA ALA A 38 4.73 -8.12 -6.23
C ALA A 38 4.22 -7.39 -7.48
N LEU A 39 5.00 -7.45 -8.55
CA LEU A 39 4.68 -6.94 -9.88
C LEU A 39 4.82 -8.07 -10.91
N ALA A 40 4.41 -7.83 -12.15
CA ALA A 40 4.45 -8.84 -13.21
C ALA A 40 5.87 -9.35 -13.50
N ASP A 41 6.89 -8.52 -13.28
CA ASP A 41 8.31 -8.83 -13.49
C ASP A 41 9.04 -9.34 -12.24
N GLY A 42 8.34 -9.51 -11.11
CA GLY A 42 8.85 -10.22 -9.94
C GLY A 42 8.47 -9.62 -8.59
N ARG A 43 9.30 -9.85 -7.57
CA ARG A 43 9.11 -9.36 -6.21
C ARG A 43 10.29 -8.52 -5.75
N ILE A 44 10.02 -7.45 -4.99
CA ILE A 44 11.04 -6.60 -4.37
C ILE A 44 10.65 -6.22 -2.96
N LYS A 45 11.65 -6.11 -2.07
CA LYS A 45 11.48 -5.52 -0.75
C LYS A 45 11.90 -4.06 -0.79
N ILE A 46 10.99 -3.17 -0.42
CA ILE A 46 11.24 -1.73 -0.42
C ILE A 46 11.08 -1.13 0.97
N ARG A 47 11.76 -0.01 1.18
CA ARG A 47 11.53 0.92 2.27
C ARG A 47 10.51 1.95 1.84
N TRP A 48 9.36 1.97 2.50
CA TRP A 48 8.34 2.99 2.31
C TRP A 48 8.38 3.98 3.47
N GLY A 49 8.82 5.21 3.20
CA GLY A 49 8.90 6.25 4.22
C GLY A 49 7.52 6.68 4.71
N LEU A 50 7.38 6.85 6.02
CA LEU A 50 6.16 7.34 6.64
C LEU A 50 6.43 8.63 7.40
N ASP A 51 5.45 9.54 7.38
CA ASP A 51 5.40 10.62 8.35
C ASP A 51 4.96 10.06 9.72
N ALA A 52 5.19 10.83 10.78
CA ALA A 52 4.98 10.36 12.15
C ALA A 52 3.52 9.97 12.44
N GLU A 53 2.56 10.73 11.89
CA GLU A 53 1.12 10.49 12.06
C GLU A 53 0.70 9.16 11.40
N ASP A 54 1.05 8.96 10.12
CA ASP A 54 0.74 7.73 9.40
C ASP A 54 1.38 6.51 10.07
N TYR A 55 2.60 6.65 10.60
CA TYR A 55 3.26 5.58 11.33
C TYR A 55 2.51 5.18 12.59
N VAL A 56 2.00 6.14 13.37
CA VAL A 56 1.23 5.84 14.58
C VAL A 56 -0.04 5.10 14.23
N GLU A 57 -0.81 5.58 13.25
CA GLU A 57 -2.04 4.93 12.79
C GLU A 57 -1.80 3.51 12.30
N ILE A 58 -0.87 3.33 11.36
CA ILE A 58 -0.58 2.00 10.79
C ILE A 58 -0.06 1.04 11.86
N ARG A 59 0.77 1.52 12.79
CA ARG A 59 1.26 0.69 13.89
C ARG A 59 0.13 0.27 14.84
N ASN A 60 -0.82 1.16 15.12
CA ASN A 60 -1.97 0.84 15.95
C ASN A 60 -2.83 -0.23 15.26
N ILE A 61 -3.12 -0.06 13.97
CA ILE A 61 -3.86 -1.04 13.17
C ILE A 61 -3.15 -2.41 13.18
N ILE A 62 -1.83 -2.44 12.97
CA ILE A 62 -1.08 -3.71 12.94
C ILE A 62 -1.07 -4.41 14.32
N LYS A 63 -1.05 -3.64 15.41
CA LYS A 63 -1.07 -4.18 16.78
C LYS A 63 -2.44 -4.70 17.20
N GLU A 64 -3.50 -4.16 16.63
CA GLU A 64 -4.84 -4.66 16.84
C GLU A 64 -4.98 -6.03 16.18
N ASN A 65 -5.28 -7.06 16.95
CA ASN A 65 -5.63 -8.36 16.39
C ASN A 65 -7.05 -8.26 15.82
N TYR A 66 -7.15 -7.96 14.51
CA TYR A 66 -8.45 -7.90 13.80
C TYR A 66 -9.13 -9.26 13.68
N PHE A 67 -8.36 -10.34 13.80
CA PHE A 67 -8.85 -11.70 13.85
C PHE A 67 -8.38 -12.38 15.14
N ASP A 68 -9.07 -13.45 15.55
CA ASP A 68 -8.76 -14.17 16.78
C ASP A 68 -7.30 -14.68 16.75
N SER A 69 -6.52 -14.35 17.78
CA SER A 69 -5.07 -14.61 17.86
C SER A 69 -4.71 -16.10 17.89
N LEU A 70 -5.72 -16.96 18.04
CA LEU A 70 -5.59 -18.42 18.02
C LEU A 70 -5.69 -19.03 16.62
N GLU A 71 -6.12 -18.27 15.61
CA GLU A 71 -6.28 -18.75 14.23
C GLU A 71 -5.05 -18.43 13.34
N GLY A 72 -4.00 -19.24 13.37
CA GLY A 72 -2.94 -19.24 12.32
C GLY A 72 -2.15 -17.94 12.09
N GLU A 73 -1.35 -17.91 11.01
CA GLU A 73 -0.58 -16.72 10.60
C GLU A 73 -1.47 -15.76 9.79
N TYR A 74 -1.63 -14.52 10.28
CA TYR A 74 -2.23 -13.41 9.54
C TYR A 74 -1.14 -12.47 9.01
N HIS A 75 -1.45 -11.71 7.97
CA HIS A 75 -0.58 -10.63 7.48
C HIS A 75 -1.37 -9.40 7.07
N TYR A 76 -0.69 -8.26 7.02
CA TYR A 76 -1.27 -7.01 6.56
C TYR A 76 -0.75 -6.65 5.17
N GLU A 77 -1.62 -6.00 4.41
CA GLU A 77 -1.33 -5.50 3.07
C GLU A 77 -1.81 -4.07 2.94
N LEU A 78 -1.00 -3.22 2.33
CA LEU A 78 -1.37 -1.87 1.95
C LEU A 78 -2.08 -1.91 0.59
N LEU A 79 -3.24 -1.27 0.48
CA LEU A 79 -3.99 -1.20 -0.76
C LEU A 79 -3.67 0.12 -1.48
N PRO A 80 -3.25 0.12 -2.76
CA PRO A 80 -2.83 1.31 -3.52
C PRO A 80 -3.99 2.25 -3.90
N TYR A 81 -5.04 2.31 -3.08
CA TYR A 81 -6.23 3.12 -3.30
C TYR A 81 -6.40 4.12 -2.17
N VAL A 82 -6.60 5.38 -2.54
CA VAL A 82 -6.88 6.47 -1.61
C VAL A 82 -8.26 7.03 -1.91
N GLY A 83 -9.08 7.15 -0.87
CA GLY A 83 -10.36 7.85 -0.89
C GLY A 83 -10.18 9.30 -0.46
N VAL A 84 -11.20 10.11 -0.74
CA VAL A 84 -11.28 11.50 -0.27
C VAL A 84 -12.58 11.67 0.50
N SER A 85 -12.48 12.22 1.70
CA SER A 85 -13.62 12.62 2.52
C SER A 85 -13.60 14.12 2.78
N LEU A 86 -14.78 14.74 2.79
CA LEU A 86 -14.94 16.13 3.17
C LEU A 86 -15.43 16.19 4.61
N ASP A 87 -14.62 16.74 5.51
CA ASP A 87 -15.04 16.96 6.89
C ASP A 87 -16.02 18.14 6.94
N GLN A 88 -17.31 17.82 7.09
CA GLN A 88 -18.42 18.75 6.92
C GLN A 88 -18.53 19.91 7.95
N PRO A 89 -17.81 19.97 9.10
CA PRO A 89 -17.79 21.18 9.92
C PRO A 89 -16.77 22.23 9.46
N ASN A 90 -15.65 21.83 8.86
CA ASN A 90 -14.48 22.71 8.65
C ASN A 90 -14.05 22.86 7.19
N GLY A 91 -14.66 22.12 6.25
CA GLY A 91 -14.31 22.16 4.82
C GLY A 91 -12.91 21.62 4.51
N LYS A 92 -12.27 20.94 5.47
CA LYS A 92 -10.95 20.33 5.25
C LYS A 92 -11.14 18.99 4.55
N GLN A 93 -10.42 18.84 3.44
CA GLN A 93 -10.29 17.57 2.73
C GLN A 93 -9.43 16.62 3.55
N LYS A 94 -9.87 15.38 3.69
CA LYS A 94 -9.15 14.29 4.34
C LYS A 94 -8.91 13.18 3.33
N PHE A 95 -7.71 12.62 3.33
CA PHE A 95 -7.39 11.44 2.54
C PHE A 95 -7.60 10.19 3.37
N LEU A 96 -8.19 9.16 2.75
CA LEU A 96 -8.50 7.89 3.40
C LEU A 96 -7.71 6.78 2.74
N ALA A 97 -6.77 6.18 3.47
CA ALA A 97 -6.01 5.02 3.03
C ALA A 97 -6.63 3.74 3.58
N ASN A 98 -6.22 2.60 3.00
CA ASN A 98 -6.77 1.31 3.38
C ASN A 98 -5.68 0.27 3.58
N LEU A 99 -5.73 -0.41 4.73
CA LEU A 99 -5.04 -1.66 4.98
C LEU A 99 -6.00 -2.84 4.83
N ARG A 100 -5.46 -3.99 4.49
CA ARG A 100 -6.16 -5.25 4.48
C ARG A 100 -5.45 -6.23 5.41
N CYS A 101 -6.15 -6.69 6.44
CA CYS A 101 -5.71 -7.84 7.24
C CYS A 101 -6.19 -9.11 6.54
N VAL A 102 -5.31 -10.08 6.32
CA VAL A 102 -5.60 -11.33 5.61
C VAL A 102 -5.25 -12.52 6.51
N GLN A 103 -6.17 -13.49 6.60
CA GLN A 103 -6.00 -14.73 7.36
C GLN A 103 -6.64 -15.89 6.60
N GLY A 104 -5.81 -16.71 5.95
CA GLY A 104 -6.29 -17.78 5.08
C GLY A 104 -7.19 -17.25 3.94
N LYS A 105 -8.48 -17.57 3.98
CA LYS A 105 -9.50 -17.08 3.02
C LYS A 105 -10.27 -15.85 3.51
N LYS A 106 -10.04 -15.41 4.74
CA LYS A 106 -10.69 -14.23 5.34
C LYS A 106 -9.85 -12.99 5.05
N ALA A 107 -10.52 -11.86 4.82
CA ALA A 107 -9.86 -10.56 4.74
C ALA A 107 -10.75 -9.47 5.32
N ALA A 108 -10.16 -8.56 6.10
CA ALA A 108 -10.83 -7.39 6.67
C ALA A 108 -10.14 -6.13 6.13
N ARG A 109 -10.95 -5.19 5.63
CA ARG A 109 -10.47 -3.90 5.14
C ARG A 109 -10.62 -2.87 6.25
N ILE A 110 -9.56 -2.10 6.48
CA ILE A 110 -9.44 -1.15 7.57
C ILE A 110 -9.09 0.18 6.93
N GLU A 111 -10.02 1.12 7.02
CA GLU A 111 -9.86 2.47 6.50
C GLU A 111 -9.34 3.39 7.61
N PHE A 112 -8.41 4.27 7.26
CA PHE A 112 -7.84 5.25 8.19
C PHE A 112 -7.53 6.56 7.47
N GLU A 113 -7.57 7.66 8.22
CA GLU A 113 -7.14 8.98 7.73
C GLU A 113 -5.62 8.99 7.57
N CYS A 114 -5.14 9.47 6.42
CA CYS A 114 -3.72 9.54 6.12
C CYS A 114 -3.30 10.94 5.67
N SER A 115 -2.00 11.20 5.74
CA SER A 115 -1.42 12.47 5.29
C SER A 115 -1.49 12.65 3.78
N ASP A 116 -1.47 13.91 3.32
CA ASP A 116 -1.36 14.27 1.91
C ASP A 116 -0.14 13.62 1.23
N ARG A 117 0.98 13.52 1.96
CA ARG A 117 2.21 12.88 1.47
C ARG A 117 1.99 11.39 1.25
N PHE A 118 1.36 10.71 2.21
CA PHE A 118 1.02 9.31 2.09
C PHE A 118 0.10 9.08 0.90
N ALA A 119 -0.96 9.87 0.78
CA ALA A 119 -1.90 9.84 -0.34
C ALA A 119 -1.19 10.03 -1.69
N GLY A 120 -0.29 11.02 -1.78
CA GLY A 120 0.50 11.28 -2.98
C GLY A 120 1.41 10.11 -3.36
N ASN A 121 2.08 9.49 -2.39
CA ASN A 121 2.94 8.31 -2.64
C ASN A 121 2.11 7.12 -3.15
N MET A 122 0.91 6.93 -2.62
CA MET A 122 0.00 5.85 -3.04
C MET A 122 -0.52 6.07 -4.46
N GLU A 123 -0.87 7.31 -4.81
CA GLU A 123 -1.26 7.69 -6.16
C GLU A 123 -0.11 7.53 -7.15
N TRP A 124 1.12 7.94 -6.78
CA TRP A 124 2.33 7.69 -7.56
C TRP A 124 2.53 6.19 -7.80
N PHE A 125 2.46 5.36 -6.76
CA PHE A 125 2.63 3.91 -6.92
C PHE A 125 1.62 3.32 -7.90
N LYS A 126 0.34 3.68 -7.75
CA LYS A 126 -0.72 3.22 -8.63
C LYS A 126 -0.51 3.66 -10.09
N LYS A 127 -0.17 4.93 -10.29
CA LYS A 127 -0.15 5.57 -11.61
C LYS A 127 1.16 5.39 -12.36
N ASP A 128 2.28 5.25 -11.68
CA ASP A 128 3.60 5.37 -12.32
C ASP A 128 4.45 4.10 -12.19
N VAL A 129 4.27 3.30 -11.13
CA VAL A 129 5.04 2.05 -10.97
C VAL A 129 4.49 0.99 -11.91
N ARG A 130 5.36 0.41 -12.74
CA ARG A 130 5.02 -0.63 -13.73
C ARG A 130 5.95 -1.84 -13.67
N CYS A 131 7.16 -1.66 -13.17
CA CYS A 131 8.18 -2.70 -13.07
C CYS A 131 9.04 -2.53 -11.82
N LEU A 132 9.85 -3.53 -11.48
CA LEU A 132 10.76 -3.48 -10.33
C LEU A 132 11.79 -2.36 -10.45
N GLN A 133 12.19 -1.98 -11.67
CA GLN A 133 13.15 -0.90 -11.90
C GLN A 133 12.66 0.45 -11.36
N ASP A 134 11.35 0.73 -11.45
CA ASP A 134 10.74 1.96 -10.93
C ASP A 134 10.90 2.05 -9.40
N LEU A 135 11.02 0.91 -8.73
CA LEU A 135 11.15 0.78 -7.29
C LEU A 135 12.60 0.64 -6.81
N GLU A 136 13.57 0.58 -7.72
CA GLU A 136 14.97 0.31 -7.37
C GLU A 136 15.54 1.36 -6.42
N HIS A 137 15.08 2.61 -6.50
CA HIS A 137 15.48 3.68 -5.58
C HIS A 137 14.96 3.50 -4.15
N LEU A 138 13.92 2.69 -3.94
CA LEU A 138 13.32 2.37 -2.63
C LEU A 138 13.81 1.03 -2.06
N LYS A 139 14.65 0.30 -2.80
CA LYS A 139 15.10 -1.04 -2.43
C LYS A 139 15.71 -1.11 -1.03
N TRP A 140 15.22 -2.04 -0.21
CA TRP A 140 15.57 -2.15 1.21
C TRP A 140 17.08 -2.28 1.46
N GLU A 141 17.80 -3.01 0.60
CA GLU A 141 19.25 -3.20 0.71
C GLU A 141 20.03 -1.89 0.73
N LYS A 142 19.51 -0.80 0.14
CA LYS A 142 20.16 0.52 0.13
C LYS A 142 20.15 1.22 1.50
N PHE A 143 19.34 0.73 2.43
CA PHE A 143 19.16 1.31 3.76
C PHE A 143 19.72 0.42 4.88
N LYS A 144 20.26 -0.76 4.53
CA LYS A 144 21.01 -1.61 5.46
C LYS A 144 22.36 -0.94 5.71
N ALA A 145 22.48 -0.30 6.86
CA ALA A 145 23.71 0.27 7.37
C ALA A 145 24.42 -0.73 8.28
#